data_AF-F8D4I2-F1
#
_entry.id   AF-F8D4I2-F1
#
_cell.length_a   1.000
_cell.length_b   1.000
_cell.length_c   1.000
_cell.angle_alpha   90.00
_cell.angle_beta   90.00
_cell.angle_gamma   90.00
#
_symmetry.space_group_name_H-M   'P 1'
#
loop_
_entity.id
_entity.type
_entity.pdbx_description
1 polymer ?
#
loop_
_entity_poly.entity_id
_entity_poly.type
_entity_poly.pdbx_seq_one_letter_code
_entity_poly.pdbx_strand_id
1 'polypeptide(L)'
;MGEETTADRLFDALTDVHRRRLLFALIDHNPQDVSELPDVPWTLSESEAVLTSKHHVHLPKLADYGLIEWERDEQIVTKGPRFDEIEPILQLLDDHRDELPVRMV
;
A
#
# COMPACT_ATOMS: atom_id res chain seq x y z
N MET A 1 25.68 9.45 5.03
CA MET A 1 24.35 9.08 4.56
C MET A 1 23.87 8.04 5.55
N GLY A 2 22.97 8.42 6.47
CA GLY A 2 22.49 7.50 7.50
C GLY A 2 21.75 6.36 6.82
N GLU A 3 22.00 5.12 7.24
CA GLU A 3 21.23 3.98 6.77
C GLU A 3 19.76 4.21 7.16
N GLU A 4 18.87 4.30 6.16
CA GLU A 4 17.43 4.41 6.41
C GLU A 4 16.99 3.15 7.15
N THR A 5 16.50 3.32 8.37
CA THR A 5 16.19 2.19 9.22
C THR A 5 14.97 1.44 8.67
N THR A 6 14.78 0.18 9.07
CA THR A 6 13.54 -0.54 8.77
C THR A 6 12.32 0.26 9.22
N ALA A 7 12.38 0.88 10.40
CA ALA A 7 11.30 1.71 10.92
C ALA A 7 10.99 2.90 10.01
N ASP A 8 12.01 3.61 9.51
CA ASP A 8 11.81 4.76 8.61
C ASP A 8 11.05 4.36 7.34
N ARG A 9 11.37 3.20 6.75
CA ARG A 9 10.66 2.67 5.58
C ARG A 9 9.22 2.27 5.89
N LEU A 10 8.96 1.67 7.06
CA LEU A 10 7.60 1.33 7.48
C LEU A 10 6.76 2.59 7.71
N PHE A 11 7.29 3.60 8.39
CA PHE A 11 6.59 4.87 8.58
C PHE A 11 6.41 5.65 7.27
N ASP A 12 7.37 5.61 6.37
CA ASP A 12 7.20 6.16 5.03
C ASP A 12 6.06 5.43 4.31
N ALA A 13 6.00 4.08 4.34
CA ALA A 13 4.91 3.31 3.74
C ALA A 13 3.53 3.77 4.24
N LEU A 14 3.43 4.04 5.55
CA LEU A 14 2.21 4.50 6.20
C LEU A 14 1.90 5.99 5.99
N THR A 15 2.78 6.79 5.39
CA THR A 15 2.57 8.26 5.25
C THR A 15 1.41 8.59 4.29
N ASP A 16 1.17 7.76 3.28
CA ASP A 16 0.15 8.02 2.26
C ASP A 16 -1.17 7.29 2.54
N VAL A 17 -2.30 7.97 2.35
CA VAL A 17 -3.64 7.41 2.62
C VAL A 17 -3.98 6.22 1.72
N HIS A 18 -3.54 6.24 0.46
CA HIS A 18 -3.78 5.15 -0.47
C HIS A 18 -2.96 3.94 -0.03
N ARG A 19 -1.66 4.12 0.22
CA ARG A 19 -0.79 3.02 0.70
C ARG A 19 -1.33 2.37 1.97
N ARG A 20 -1.80 3.17 2.94
CA ARG A 20 -2.45 2.63 4.15
C ARG A 20 -3.67 1.78 3.80
N ARG A 21 -4.58 2.29 2.98
CA ARG A 21 -5.80 1.57 2.57
C ARG A 21 -5.49 0.22 1.91
N LEU A 22 -4.52 0.18 1.00
CA LEU A 22 -4.12 -1.09 0.36
C LEU A 22 -3.53 -2.07 1.37
N LEU A 23 -2.65 -1.59 2.27
CA LEU A 23 -2.04 -2.43 3.30
C LEU A 23 -3.09 -3.01 4.26
N PHE A 24 -4.09 -2.21 4.66
CA PHE A 24 -5.23 -2.71 5.45
C PHE A 24 -6.11 -3.69 4.65
N ALA A 25 -6.41 -3.40 3.39
CA ALA A 25 -7.17 -4.32 2.55
C ALA A 25 -6.47 -5.70 2.44
N LEU A 26 -5.14 -5.72 2.37
CA LEU A 26 -4.34 -6.95 2.36
C LEU A 26 -4.38 -7.73 3.69
N ILE A 27 -4.70 -7.08 4.82
CA ILE A 27 -4.98 -7.77 6.09
C ILE A 27 -6.30 -8.52 6.00
N ASP A 28 -7.34 -7.85 5.49
CA ASP A 28 -8.69 -8.41 5.40
C ASP A 28 -8.79 -9.53 4.36
N HIS A 29 -8.16 -9.35 3.20
CA HIS A 29 -8.18 -10.32 2.11
C HIS A 29 -6.90 -10.23 1.26
N ASN A 30 -6.33 -11.39 0.93
CA ASN A 30 -5.13 -11.51 0.12
C ASN A 30 -5.31 -12.72 -0.83
N PRO A 31 -5.24 -12.56 -2.16
CA PRO A 31 -4.84 -11.36 -2.92
C PRO A 31 -5.88 -10.23 -2.96
N GLN A 32 -5.48 -9.04 -3.45
CA GLN A 32 -6.36 -7.91 -3.77
C GLN A 32 -6.29 -7.59 -5.27
N ASP A 33 -7.44 -7.35 -5.91
CA ASP A 33 -7.50 -6.75 -7.25
C ASP A 33 -7.53 -5.22 -7.11
N VAL A 34 -6.44 -4.56 -7.50
CA VAL A 34 -6.34 -3.11 -7.33
C VAL A 34 -7.22 -2.32 -8.30
N SER A 35 -7.72 -2.94 -9.38
CA SER A 35 -8.69 -2.30 -10.27
C SER A 35 -10.09 -2.19 -9.65
N GLU A 36 -10.40 -3.04 -8.66
CA GLU A 36 -11.69 -3.07 -7.95
C GLU A 36 -11.68 -2.28 -6.63
N LEU A 37 -10.51 -1.88 -6.14
CA LEU A 37 -10.39 -1.13 -4.88
C LEU A 37 -11.01 0.28 -5.00
N PRO A 38 -11.87 0.70 -4.05
CA PRO A 38 -12.54 1.99 -4.11
C PRO A 38 -11.57 3.18 -3.89
N ASP A 39 -11.98 4.35 -4.37
CA ASP A 39 -11.40 5.69 -4.13
C ASP A 39 -10.00 6.00 -4.71
N VAL A 40 -9.42 5.13 -5.53
CA VAL A 40 -8.14 5.43 -6.20
C VAL A 40 -8.14 4.79 -7.59
N PRO A 41 -7.73 5.52 -8.65
CA PRO A 41 -7.22 4.85 -9.83
C PRO A 41 -5.84 4.29 -9.47
N TRP A 42 -5.82 3.06 -8.95
CA TRP A 42 -4.60 2.24 -8.85
C TRP A 42 -4.06 1.90 -10.25
N THR A 43 -4.95 1.98 -11.24
CA THR A 43 -4.73 1.78 -12.67
C THR A 43 -5.38 2.92 -13.45
N LEU A 44 -4.75 3.39 -14.53
CA LEU A 44 -5.35 4.41 -15.40
C LEU A 44 -6.56 3.86 -16.18
N SER A 45 -7.55 4.72 -16.38
CA SER A 45 -8.52 4.62 -17.48
C SER A 45 -7.81 4.85 -18.82
N GLU A 46 -8.14 4.06 -19.85
CA GLU A 46 -7.51 4.05 -21.19
C GLU A 46 -7.33 5.43 -21.86
N SER A 47 -8.08 6.46 -21.45
CA SER A 47 -8.03 7.81 -22.04
C SER A 47 -6.87 8.71 -21.57
N GLU A 48 -6.06 8.32 -20.58
CA GLU A 48 -4.96 9.15 -20.03
C GLU A 48 -3.56 8.53 -20.17
N ALA A 49 -3.39 7.52 -21.03
CA ALA A 49 -2.15 6.75 -21.21
C ALA A 49 -0.96 7.52 -21.83
N VAL A 50 -1.03 8.84 -22.02
CA VAL A 50 0.02 9.66 -22.67
C VAL A 50 0.93 10.40 -21.67
N LEU A 51 0.71 10.26 -20.35
CA LEU A 51 1.59 10.84 -19.30
C LEU A 51 2.10 9.79 -18.32
N THR A 52 2.59 8.67 -18.86
CA THR A 52 3.14 7.51 -18.14
C THR A 52 4.39 7.87 -17.34
N SER A 53 4.25 8.01 -16.01
CA SER A 53 5.27 7.68 -14.99
C SER A 53 4.86 8.07 -13.57
N LYS A 54 3.83 8.90 -13.37
CA LYS A 54 3.55 9.50 -12.04
C LYS A 54 2.44 8.83 -11.22
N HIS A 55 1.56 8.06 -11.84
CA HIS A 55 0.40 7.48 -11.13
C HIS A 55 0.70 6.16 -10.43
N HIS A 56 1.72 5.41 -10.86
CA HIS A 56 2.20 4.23 -10.16
C HIS A 56 3.22 4.60 -9.07
N VAL A 57 3.00 5.64 -8.26
CA VAL A 57 3.98 5.99 -7.22
C VAL A 57 3.85 5.10 -5.99
N HIS A 58 2.68 4.52 -5.76
CA HIS A 58 2.38 3.76 -4.55
C HIS A 58 2.79 2.28 -4.66
N LEU A 59 2.33 1.57 -5.68
CA LEU A 59 2.57 0.12 -5.82
C LEU A 59 4.06 -0.22 -5.97
N PRO A 60 4.83 0.40 -6.89
CA PRO A 60 6.27 0.20 -6.98
C PRO A 60 6.99 0.54 -5.68
N LYS A 61 6.59 1.60 -4.98
CA LYS A 61 7.24 1.98 -3.71
C LYS A 61 7.00 0.96 -2.60
N LEU A 62 5.79 0.41 -2.50
CA LEU A 62 5.48 -0.67 -1.55
C LEU A 62 6.20 -1.98 -1.93
N ALA A 63 6.34 -2.26 -3.22
CA ALA A 63 7.11 -3.41 -3.72
C ALA A 63 8.61 -3.25 -3.46
N ASP A 64 9.17 -2.04 -3.64
CA ASP A 64 10.57 -1.72 -3.31
C ASP A 64 10.86 -1.90 -1.82
N TYR A 65 9.85 -1.67 -0.96
CA TYR A 65 9.94 -1.97 0.46
C TYR A 65 9.76 -3.46 0.79
N GLY A 66 9.37 -4.28 -0.18
CA GLY A 66 9.08 -5.71 -0.01
C GLY A 66 7.78 -5.99 0.74
N LEU A 67 6.93 -4.97 0.91
CA LEU A 67 5.66 -5.08 1.62
C LEU A 67 4.59 -5.71 0.75
N ILE A 68 4.66 -5.55 -0.58
CA ILE A 68 3.73 -6.17 -1.51
C ILE A 68 4.48 -6.85 -2.66
N GLU A 69 3.82 -7.77 -3.33
CA GLU A 69 4.14 -8.21 -4.69
C GLU A 69 2.99 -7.77 -5.61
N TRP A 70 3.31 -7.31 -6.82
CA TRP A 70 2.32 -6.76 -7.75
C TRP A 70 2.49 -7.35 -9.15
N GLU A 71 1.47 -8.08 -9.58
CA GLU A 71 1.33 -8.60 -10.93
C GLU A 71 0.62 -7.58 -11.81
N ARG A 72 1.40 -6.87 -12.62
CA ARG A 72 0.93 -5.71 -13.39
C ARG A 72 -0.06 -6.07 -14.48
N ASP A 73 0.06 -7.25 -15.07
CA ASP A 73 -0.81 -7.65 -16.17
C ASP A 73 -2.21 -8.03 -15.66
N GLU A 74 -2.27 -8.63 -14.47
CA GLU A 74 -3.53 -9.07 -13.84
C GLU A 74 -4.12 -8.03 -12.88
N GLN A 75 -3.36 -6.97 -12.54
CA GLN A 75 -3.75 -5.99 -11.52
C GLN A 75 -3.97 -6.61 -10.13
N ILE A 76 -3.23 -7.69 -9.86
CA ILE A 76 -3.31 -8.42 -8.60
C ILE A 76 -2.14 -8.02 -7.71
N VAL A 77 -2.45 -7.68 -6.46
CA VAL A 77 -1.47 -7.41 -5.40
C VAL A 77 -1.60 -8.45 -4.30
N THR A 78 -0.46 -8.95 -3.86
CA THR A 78 -0.35 -9.87 -2.73
C THR A 78 0.54 -9.30 -1.62
N LYS A 79 0.43 -9.87 -0.41
CA LYS A 79 1.40 -9.65 0.67
C LYS A 79 2.80 -10.03 0.19
N GLY A 80 3.75 -9.11 0.34
CA GLY A 80 5.15 -9.34 -0.01
C GLY A 80 5.92 -10.06 1.11
N PRO A 81 7.18 -10.45 0.84
CA PRO A 81 7.99 -11.25 1.78
C PRO A 81 8.31 -10.54 3.10
N ARG A 82 8.13 -9.22 3.19
CA ARG A 82 8.35 -8.41 4.40
C ARG A 82 7.05 -7.91 5.02
N PHE A 83 5.90 -8.41 4.59
CA PHE A 83 4.61 -7.94 5.09
C PHE A 83 4.47 -8.14 6.61
N ASP A 84 4.99 -9.23 7.16
CA ASP A 84 5.01 -9.52 8.60
C ASP A 84 5.72 -8.43 9.43
N GLU A 85 6.57 -7.59 8.81
CA GLU A 85 7.23 -6.47 9.49
C GLU A 85 6.27 -5.29 9.75
N ILE A 86 5.28 -5.07 8.89
CA ILE A 86 4.31 -3.97 9.01
C ILE A 86 2.99 -4.41 9.65
N GLU A 87 2.63 -5.69 9.51
CA GLU A 87 1.38 -6.27 10.00
C GLU A 87 1.09 -5.96 11.49
N PRO A 88 2.05 -6.06 12.43
CA PRO A 88 1.79 -5.73 13.83
C PRO A 88 1.38 -4.27 14.05
N ILE A 89 1.92 -3.34 13.26
CA ILE A 89 1.56 -1.92 13.34
C ILE A 89 0.17 -1.70 12.76
N LEU A 90 -0.16 -2.35 11.64
CA LEU A 90 -1.49 -2.28 11.05
C LEU A 90 -2.55 -2.81 12.03
N GLN A 91 -2.30 -3.98 12.64
CA GLN A 91 -3.23 -4.53 13.64
C GLN A 91 -3.41 -3.60 14.84
N LEU A 92 -2.33 -3.01 15.35
CA LEU A 92 -2.41 -2.04 16.44
C LEU A 92 -3.25 -0.81 16.05
N LEU A 93 -3.11 -0.32 14.82
CA LEU A 93 -3.89 0.82 14.34
C LEU A 93 -5.37 0.47 14.16
N ASP A 94 -5.68 -0.74 13.71
CA ASP A 94 -7.07 -1.22 13.56
C ASP A 94 -7.73 -1.48 14.92
N ASP A 95 -7.02 -2.10 15.86
CA ASP A 95 -7.49 -2.37 17.23
C ASP A 95 -7.85 -1.08 17.97
N HIS A 96 -7.16 0.03 17.68
CA HIS A 96 -7.35 1.34 18.29
C HIS A 96 -8.06 2.35 17.38
N ARG A 97 -8.76 1.89 16.33
CA ARG A 97 -9.35 2.76 15.30
C ARG A 97 -10.22 3.90 15.84
N ASP A 98 -10.99 3.64 16.90
CA ASP A 98 -11.91 4.62 17.52
C ASP A 98 -11.18 5.73 18.31
N GLU A 99 -9.92 5.50 18.67
CA GLU A 99 -9.08 6.45 19.43
C GLU A 99 -8.18 7.28 18.51
N LEU A 100 -8.07 6.88 17.23
CA LEU A 100 -7.19 7.51 16.26
C LEU A 100 -7.89 8.67 15.51
N PRO A 101 -7.13 9.69 15.08
CA PRO A 101 -7.65 10.68 14.14
C PRO A 101 -8.17 9.98 12.88
N VAL A 102 -9.36 10.38 12.39
CA VAL A 102 -10.06 9.83 11.21
C VAL A 102 -9.18 9.72 9.94
N ARG A 103 -8.05 10.42 9.88
CA ARG A 103 -7.11 10.40 8.76
C ARG A 103 -6.04 9.29 8.84
N MET A 104 -5.86 8.64 9.99
CA MET A 104 -4.83 7.61 10.23
C MET A 104 -5.28 6.20 9.86
N VAL A 105 -6.58 5.98 9.68
CA VAL A 105 -7.28 4.70 9.47
C VAL A 105 -8.29 4.77 8.32
#